data_AF-A0A241VS01-F1
#
_entry.id   AF-A0A241VS01-F1
#
_cell.length_a   1.000
_cell.length_b   1.000
_cell.length_c   1.000
_cell.angle_alpha   90.00
_cell.angle_beta   90.00
_cell.angle_gamma   90.00
#
_symmetry.space_group_name_H-M   'P 1'
#
loop_
_entity.id
_entity.type
_entity.pdbx_description
1 polymer ?
#
loop_
_entity_poly.entity_id
_entity_poly.type
_entity_poly.pdbx_seq_one_letter_code
_entity_poly.pdbx_strand_id
1 'polypeptide(L)'
;MFIKDHIVRMENLKTLQSLDATNIDHKVIAMFMSCEGVDLKAHEVSAILNTYDALGSKKVPSKKVQALIQAKQIGEEDESIPCPAAY
;
A
#
# COMPACT_ATOMS: atom_id res chain seq x y z
N MET A 1 -9.50 8.43 -8.20
CA MET A 1 -8.02 8.38 -8.15
C MET A 1 -7.54 7.68 -9.42
N PHE A 2 -6.60 8.27 -10.16
CA PHE A 2 -6.19 7.72 -11.46
C PHE A 2 -5.13 6.63 -11.29
N ILE A 3 -5.01 5.69 -12.25
CA ILE A 3 -3.99 4.62 -12.25
C ILE A 3 -2.58 5.20 -12.07
N LYS A 4 -2.31 6.36 -12.67
CA LYS A 4 -1.04 7.08 -12.55
C LYS A 4 -0.68 7.39 -11.10
N ASP A 5 -1.64 7.83 -10.29
CA ASP A 5 -1.42 8.16 -8.89
C ASP A 5 -1.07 6.91 -8.06
N HIS A 6 -1.62 5.74 -8.44
CA HIS A 6 -1.30 4.47 -7.80
C HIS A 6 0.14 4.03 -8.11
N ILE A 7 0.59 4.21 -9.36
CA ILE A 7 1.97 3.88 -9.76
C ILE A 7 2.96 4.74 -8.98
N VAL A 8 2.74 6.06 -8.94
CA VAL A 8 3.62 6.99 -8.19
C VAL A 8 3.66 6.61 -6.71
N ARG A 9 2.51 6.30 -6.11
CA ARG A 9 2.47 5.87 -4.70
C ARG A 9 3.26 4.59 -4.46
N MET A 10 3.16 3.60 -5.35
CA MET A 10 3.91 2.36 -5.22
C MET A 10 5.41 2.58 -5.33
N GLU A 11 5.86 3.44 -6.24
CA GLU A 11 7.28 3.77 -6.39
C GLU A 11 7.82 4.49 -5.15
N ASN A 12 7.10 5.50 -4.63
CA ASN A 12 7.50 6.21 -3.41
C ASN A 12 7.65 5.24 -2.22
N LEU A 13 6.77 4.24 -2.12
CA LEU A 13 6.82 3.24 -1.07
C LEU A 13 8.03 2.29 -1.20
N LYS A 14 8.40 1.89 -2.42
CA LYS A 14 9.65 1.14 -2.66
C LYS A 14 10.88 1.97 -2.30
N THR A 15 10.85 3.27 -2.57
CA THR A 15 11.91 4.20 -2.18
C THR A 15 12.04 4.25 -0.66
N LEU A 16 10.93 4.40 0.08
CA LEU A 16 10.93 4.35 1.55
C LEU A 16 11.59 3.06 2.07
N GLN A 17 11.20 1.90 1.55
CA GLN A 17 11.76 0.60 1.96
C GLN A 17 13.25 0.47 1.63
N SER A 18 13.67 0.99 0.48
CA SER A 18 15.08 0.94 0.06
C SER A 18 15.96 1.84 0.91
N LEU A 19 15.47 3.03 1.28
CA LEU A 19 16.17 3.96 2.17
C LEU A 19 16.27 3.39 3.60
N ASP A 20 15.18 2.80 4.11
CA ASP A 20 15.17 2.13 5.42
C ASP A 20 16.12 0.93 5.47
N ALA A 21 16.16 0.11 4.41
CA ALA A 21 17.07 -1.03 4.30
C ALA A 21 18.56 -0.64 4.33
N THR A 22 18.88 0.62 4.02
CA THR A 22 20.25 1.18 4.14
C THR A 22 20.55 1.79 5.51
N ASN A 23 19.64 1.66 6.48
CA ASN A 23 19.70 2.25 7.82
C ASN A 23 19.72 3.80 7.82
N ILE A 24 19.06 4.44 6.86
CA ILE A 24 18.89 5.90 6.88
C ILE A 24 17.86 6.27 7.95
N ASP A 25 18.18 7.29 8.75
CA ASP A 25 17.28 7.78 9.79
C ASP A 25 15.94 8.26 9.21
N HIS A 26 14.83 7.91 9.86
CA HIS A 26 13.48 8.20 9.39
C HIS A 26 13.19 9.71 9.25
N LYS A 27 13.92 10.59 9.94
CA LYS A 27 13.83 12.05 9.74
C LYS A 27 14.43 12.48 8.40
N VAL A 28 15.51 11.83 7.97
CA VAL A 28 16.15 12.10 6.67
C VAL A 28 15.27 11.59 5.55
N ILE A 29 14.67 10.41 5.71
CA ILE A 29 13.70 9.86 4.76
C ILE A 29 12.48 10.78 4.63
N ALA A 30 11.93 11.23 5.77
CA ALA A 30 10.82 12.18 5.80
C ALA A 30 11.17 13.49 5.07
N MET A 31 12.35 14.07 5.36
CA MET A 31 12.82 15.28 4.68
C MET A 31 12.97 15.08 3.16
N PHE A 32 13.51 13.93 2.74
CA PHE A 32 13.64 13.59 1.32
C PHE A 32 12.27 13.55 0.61
N MET A 33 11.28 12.88 1.23
CA MET A 33 9.93 12.81 0.68
C MET A 33 9.22 14.17 0.65
N SER A 34 9.42 15.01 1.68
CA SER A 34 8.90 16.37 1.69
C SER A 34 9.51 17.23 0.55
N CYS A 35 10.77 17.01 0.18
CA CYS A 35 11.39 17.65 -0.99
C CYS A 35 10.79 17.19 -2.32
N GLU A 36 10.27 15.96 -2.40
CA GLU A 36 9.53 15.43 -3.55
C GLU A 36 8.05 15.86 -3.56
N GLY A 37 7.63 16.69 -2.61
CA GLY A 37 6.27 17.20 -2.49
C GLY A 37 5.33 16.28 -1.70
N VAL A 38 5.85 15.26 -1.02
CA VAL A 38 5.10 14.37 -0.14
C VAL A 38 5.42 14.71 1.30
N ASP A 39 4.61 15.56 1.92
CA ASP A 39 4.84 15.98 3.29
C ASP A 39 4.66 14.80 4.27
N LEU A 40 5.76 14.35 4.85
CA LEU A 40 5.81 13.22 5.79
C LEU A 40 6.61 13.59 7.02
N LYS A 41 6.20 13.07 8.17
CA LYS A 41 6.94 13.12 9.43
C LYS A 41 7.63 11.78 9.68
N ALA A 42 8.71 11.80 10.46
CA ALA A 42 9.48 10.59 10.78
C ALA A 42 8.63 9.46 11.39
N HIS A 43 7.64 9.80 12.24
CA HIS A 43 6.75 8.80 12.82
C HIS A 43 5.80 8.17 11.79
N GLU A 44 5.44 8.91 10.75
CA GLU A 44 4.61 8.42 9.65
C GLU A 44 5.40 7.48 8.76
N VAL A 45 6.68 7.78 8.50
CA VAL A 45 7.60 6.85 7.81
C VAL A 45 7.68 5.51 8.55
N SER A 46 7.92 5.54 9.86
CA SER A 46 7.96 4.33 10.69
C SER A 46 6.62 3.57 10.65
N ALA A 47 5.49 4.28 10.78
CA ALA A 47 4.17 3.66 10.74
C ALA A 47 3.86 3.00 9.38
N ILE A 48 4.23 3.65 8.27
CA ILE A 48 4.04 3.14 6.91
C ILE A 48 4.86 1.86 6.72
N LEU A 49 6.14 1.88 7.09
CA LEU A 49 7.04 0.73 6.95
C LEU A 49 6.56 -0.46 7.80
N ASN A 50 6.23 -0.23 9.08
CA ASN A 50 5.72 -1.26 9.99
C ASN A 50 4.40 -1.86 9.48
N THR A 51 3.50 -1.03 8.95
CA THR A 51 2.24 -1.50 8.39
C THR A 51 2.47 -2.37 7.16
N TYR A 52 3.41 -1.97 6.30
CA TYR A 52 3.73 -2.74 5.10
C TYR A 52 4.42 -4.07 5.40
N ASP A 53 5.34 -4.08 6.36
CA ASP A 53 5.97 -5.30 6.85
C ASP A 53 4.96 -6.24 7.51
N ALA A 54 3.99 -5.71 8.26
CA ALA A 54 2.90 -6.50 8.84
C ALA A 54 1.98 -7.12 7.77
N LEU A 55 1.72 -6.37 6.68
CA LEU A 55 0.96 -6.85 5.52
C LEU A 55 1.73 -7.94 4.76
N GLY A 56 3.05 -7.81 4.61
CA GLY A 56 3.92 -8.83 4.02
C GLY A 56 4.13 -10.06 4.90
N SER A 57 4.06 -9.88 6.23
CA SER A 57 4.26 -10.94 7.22
C SER A 57 3.06 -11.86 7.35
N LYS A 58 1.84 -11.34 7.20
CA LYS A 58 0.63 -12.19 7.15
C LYS A 58 0.47 -12.78 5.75
N LYS A 59 1.24 -13.83 5.46
CA LYS A 59 0.96 -14.70 4.31
C LYS A 59 -0.46 -15.24 4.43
N VAL A 60 -1.37 -14.70 3.62
CA VAL A 60 -2.70 -15.28 3.48
C VAL A 60 -2.49 -16.68 2.90
N PRO A 61 -2.99 -17.75 3.56
CA PRO A 61 -2.86 -19.10 3.03
C PRO A 61 -3.37 -19.15 1.59
N SER A 62 -2.63 -19.81 0.69
CA SER A 62 -2.96 -19.85 -0.75
C SER A 62 -4.42 -20.26 -1.00
N LYS A 63 -4.96 -21.19 -0.20
CA LYS A 63 -6.38 -21.58 -0.22
C LYS A 63 -7.34 -20.42 0.06
N LYS A 64 -7.03 -19.55 1.02
CA LYS A 64 -7.83 -18.36 1.32
C LYS A 64 -7.74 -17.33 0.20
N VAL A 65 -6.56 -17.16 -0.42
CA VAL A 65 -6.40 -16.29 -1.60
C VAL A 65 -7.23 -16.80 -2.77
N GLN A 66 -7.15 -18.11 -3.07
CA GLN A 66 -7.95 -18.73 -4.13
C GLN A 66 -9.46 -18.63 -3.85
N ALA A 67 -9.89 -18.85 -2.61
CA ALA A 67 -11.29 -18.68 -2.22
C ALA A 67 -11.77 -17.22 -2.40
N LEU A 68 -10.92 -16.23 -2.08
CA LEU A 68 -11.24 -14.81 -2.32
C LEU A 68 -11.31 -14.47 -3.82
N ILE A 69 -10.42 -15.03 -4.64
CA ILE A 69 -10.45 -14.86 -6.10
C ILE A 69 -11.73 -15.49 -6.68
N GLN A 70 -12.08 -16.71 -6.26
CA GLN A 70 -13.29 -17.38 -6.71
C GLN A 70 -14.55 -16.65 -6.25
N ALA A 71 -14.62 -16.20 -4.99
CA ALA A 71 -15.73 -15.41 -4.49
C ALA A 71 -15.89 -14.09 -5.26
N LYS A 72 -14.78 -13.44 -5.62
CA LYS A 72 -14.81 -12.24 -6.47
C LYS A 72 -15.36 -12.53 -7.86
N GLN A 73 -14.94 -13.63 -8.49
CA GLN A 73 -15.45 -14.04 -9.81
C GLN A 73 -16.95 -14.35 -9.76
N ILE A 74 -17.42 -15.01 -8.69
CA ILE A 74 -18.84 -15.29 -8.47
C ILE A 74 -19.65 -13.99 -8.29
N GLY A 75 -19.09 -13.01 -7.58
CA GLY A 75 -19.72 -11.70 -7.37
C GLY A 75 -19.67 -10.76 -8.58
N GLU A 76 -18.85 -11.03 -9.61
CA GLU A 76 -18.86 -10.26 -10.86
C GLU A 76 -20.10 -10.53 -11.71
N GLU A 77 -20.75 -11.68 -11.52
CA GLU A 77 -22.01 -12.05 -12.19
C GLU A 77 -23.26 -11.76 -11.33
N ASP A 78 -23.07 -11.31 -10.09
CA ASP A 78 -24.16 -11.03 -9.14
C ASP A 78 -24.65 -9.58 -9.27
N GLU A 79 -25.64 -9.36 -10.16
CA GLU A 79 -26.31 -8.07 -10.33
C GLU A 79 -27.17 -7.64 -9.13
N SER A 80 -27.33 -8.49 -8.09
CA SER A 80 -28.18 -8.17 -6.94
C SER A 80 -27.54 -7.19 -5.95
N ILE A 81 -26.22 -7.06 -5.97
CA ILE A 81 -25.48 -6.19 -5.06
C ILE A 81 -25.10 -4.91 -5.83
N PRO A 82 -25.74 -3.76 -5.56
CA PRO A 82 -25.40 -2.52 -6.25
C PRO A 82 -23.94 -2.16 -5.92
N CYS A 83 -23.17 -1.81 -6.95
CA CYS A 83 -21.84 -1.24 -6.77
C CYS A 83 -21.93 -0.06 -5.78
N PRO A 84 -21.05 0.03 -4.76
CA PRO A 84 -21.05 1.16 -3.85
C PRO A 84 -20.91 2.43 -4.68
N ALA A 85 -21.95 3.26 -4.66
CA ALA A 85 -21.95 4.52 -5.40
C ALA A 85 -20.71 5.32 -4.99
N ALA A 86 -19.87 5.63 -5.97
CA ALA A 86 -18.75 6.53 -5.78
C ALA A 86 -19.30 7.93 -5.51
N TYR A 87 -19.48 8.27 -4.23
CA TYR A 87 -19.64 9.65 -3.77
C TYR A 87 -18.27 10.30 -3.65
#